data_AF-V9TNI8-F1
#
_entry.id   AF-V9TNI8-F1
#
_cell.length_a   1.000
_cell.length_b   1.000
_cell.length_c   1.000
_cell.angle_alpha   90.00
_cell.angle_beta   90.00
_cell.angle_gamma   90.00
#
_symmetry.space_group_name_H-M   'P 1'
#
loop_
_entity.id
_entity.type
_entity.pdbx_description
1 polymer ?
#
loop_
_entity_poly.entity_id
_entity_poly.type
_entity_poly.pdbx_seq_one_letter_code
_entity_poly.pdbx_strand_id
1 'polypeptide(L)'
;MLLLGILLLLLPLPVPAPCHTAARSECKRSHKFVPGAWLAGEVVDVTSLCRSGSFPVDTQRFLRPDGTCTLCENALQEGTLQRLPLVLTNWRAQGSGCQRHVTRAKVSSTEAVARDAARSIRNDWKVGLD
;
A
#
# COMPACT_ATOMS: atom_id res chain seq x y z
N MET A 1 32.16 28.72 -3.35
CA MET A 1 32.03 27.57 -4.26
C MET A 1 32.33 26.24 -3.56
N LEU A 2 33.40 26.13 -2.75
CA LEU A 2 33.68 24.91 -1.96
C LEU A 2 32.57 24.55 -0.96
N LEU A 3 32.06 25.54 -0.21
CA LEU A 3 30.99 25.36 0.79
C LEU A 3 29.68 24.80 0.22
N LEU A 4 29.33 25.15 -1.02
CA LEU A 4 28.11 24.66 -1.68
C LEU A 4 28.28 23.20 -2.14
N GLY A 5 29.48 22.82 -2.57
CA GLY A 5 29.81 21.42 -2.91
C GLY A 5 29.79 20.50 -1.69
N ILE A 6 30.27 20.98 -0.54
CA ILE A 6 30.22 20.25 0.74
C ILE A 6 28.78 20.11 1.24
N LEU A 7 27.94 21.14 1.06
CA LEU A 7 26.52 21.10 1.42
C LEU A 7 25.73 20.07 0.57
N LEU A 8 26.07 19.92 -0.72
CA LEU A 8 25.47 18.93 -1.60
C LEU A 8 25.85 17.49 -1.23
N LEU A 9 27.04 17.26 -0.67
CA LEU A 9 27.51 15.95 -0.17
C LEU A 9 26.83 15.54 1.16
N LEU A 10 26.28 16.50 1.90
CA LEU A 10 25.53 16.27 3.14
C LEU A 10 24.06 15.95 2.91
N LEU A 11 23.56 16.12 1.68
CA LEU A 11 22.19 15.74 1.36
C LEU A 11 22.09 14.21 1.36
N PRO A 12 21.14 13.63 2.11
CA PRO A 12 20.89 12.20 2.02
C PRO A 12 20.55 11.86 0.57
N LEU A 13 21.23 10.84 0.04
CA LEU A 13 20.95 10.34 -1.31
C LEU A 13 19.45 10.03 -1.41
N PRO A 14 18.78 10.37 -2.53
CA PRO A 14 17.39 10.00 -2.73
C PRO A 14 17.28 8.49 -2.53
N VAL A 15 16.47 8.08 -1.54
CA VAL A 15 16.18 6.66 -1.36
C VAL A 15 15.50 6.20 -2.65
N PRO A 16 16.04 5.19 -3.36
CA PRO A 16 15.41 4.69 -4.57
C PRO A 16 13.94 4.38 -4.29
N ALA A 17 13.06 4.77 -5.21
CA ALA A 17 11.66 4.41 -5.08
C ALA A 17 11.59 2.88 -4.93
N PRO A 18 10.84 2.37 -3.94
CA PRO A 18 10.82 0.93 -3.65
C PRO A 18 10.25 0.14 -4.83
N CYS A 19 9.62 0.80 -5.80
CA CYS A 19 9.08 0.19 -7.00
C CYS A 19 9.61 0.86 -8.26
N HIS A 20 9.82 0.08 -9.31
CA HIS A 20 10.23 0.55 -10.63
C HIS A 20 9.47 -0.19 -11.75
N THR A 21 9.47 0.39 -12.96
CA THR A 21 8.97 -0.30 -14.15
C THR A 21 10.07 -1.22 -14.68
N ALA A 22 9.85 -2.52 -14.64
CA ALA A 22 10.81 -3.54 -15.02
C ALA A 22 10.66 -3.96 -16.50
N ALA A 23 11.75 -4.42 -17.11
CA ALA A 23 11.73 -4.86 -18.48
C ALA A 23 10.93 -6.16 -18.67
N ARG A 24 10.49 -6.43 -19.90
CA ARG A 24 9.70 -7.63 -20.24
C ARG A 24 10.36 -8.95 -19.81
N SER A 25 11.69 -9.03 -19.89
CA SER A 25 12.47 -10.21 -19.47
C SER A 25 12.39 -10.46 -17.96
N GLU A 26 12.41 -9.41 -17.15
CA GLU A 26 12.32 -9.47 -15.70
C GLU A 26 10.90 -9.82 -15.26
N CYS A 27 9.89 -9.21 -15.88
CA CYS A 27 8.48 -9.48 -15.59
C CYS A 27 8.06 -10.95 -15.82
N LYS A 28 8.74 -11.65 -16.74
CA LYS A 28 8.54 -13.07 -17.02
C LYS A 28 9.10 -13.99 -15.94
N ARG A 29 10.05 -13.53 -15.12
CA ARG A 29 10.61 -14.33 -14.02
C ARG A 29 9.55 -14.59 -12.96
N SER A 30 9.71 -15.68 -12.21
CA SER A 30 8.80 -16.02 -11.12
C SER A 30 9.02 -15.06 -9.95
N HIS A 31 8.01 -14.21 -9.70
CA HIS A 31 7.97 -13.28 -8.58
C HIS A 31 6.62 -13.43 -7.87
N LYS A 32 6.64 -13.39 -6.53
CA LYS A 32 5.41 -13.32 -5.74
C LYS A 32 4.81 -11.92 -5.85
N PHE A 33 3.50 -11.79 -5.65
CA PHE A 33 2.87 -10.48 -5.48
C PHE A 33 3.24 -9.89 -4.12
N VAL A 34 3.19 -8.57 -4.02
CA VAL A 34 3.32 -7.88 -2.72
C VAL A 34 2.24 -8.37 -1.73
N PRO A 35 2.54 -8.46 -0.43
CA PRO A 35 1.59 -8.93 0.58
C PRO A 35 0.30 -8.10 0.59
N GLY A 36 -0.85 -8.78 0.67
CA GLY A 36 -2.16 -8.13 0.77
C GLY A 36 -2.66 -7.48 -0.53
N ALA A 37 -1.97 -7.67 -1.66
CA ALA A 37 -2.37 -7.06 -2.95
C ALA A 37 -3.84 -7.33 -3.34
N TRP A 38 -4.38 -8.50 -2.95
CA TRP A 38 -5.73 -8.92 -3.31
C TRP A 38 -6.80 -8.42 -2.33
N LEU A 39 -6.39 -7.75 -1.24
CA LEU A 39 -7.33 -7.08 -0.34
C LEU A 39 -7.76 -5.72 -0.89
N ALA A 40 -6.88 -5.08 -1.67
CA ALA A 40 -7.19 -3.81 -2.30
C ALA A 40 -8.20 -4.03 -3.43
N GLY A 41 -9.34 -3.35 -3.38
CA GLY A 41 -10.41 -3.50 -4.36
C GLY A 41 -11.44 -4.57 -4.03
N GLU A 42 -11.31 -5.28 -2.89
CA GLU A 42 -12.40 -6.07 -2.31
C GLU A 42 -13.49 -5.14 -1.77
N VAL A 43 -14.75 -5.46 -2.02
CA VAL A 43 -15.88 -4.66 -1.53
C VAL A 43 -16.07 -4.84 -0.03
N VAL A 44 -16.33 -3.73 0.67
CA VAL A 44 -16.66 -3.67 2.10
C VAL A 44 -18.08 -3.11 2.26
N ASP A 45 -18.90 -3.76 3.08
CA ASP A 45 -20.16 -3.21 3.54
C ASP A 45 -19.89 -2.21 4.68
N VAL A 46 -20.18 -0.93 4.45
CA VAL A 46 -19.88 0.15 5.38
C VAL A 46 -20.70 0.09 6.67
N THR A 47 -21.85 -0.59 6.68
CA THR A 47 -22.73 -0.69 7.85
C THR A 47 -22.23 -1.71 8.86
N SER A 48 -21.63 -2.81 8.35
CA SER A 48 -21.07 -3.89 9.16
C SER A 48 -19.54 -3.81 9.31
N LEU A 49 -18.88 -3.01 8.47
CA LEU A 49 -17.42 -2.95 8.29
C LEU A 49 -16.81 -4.30 7.88
N CYS A 50 -17.63 -5.21 7.35
CA CYS A 50 -17.22 -6.52 6.91
C CYS A 50 -16.87 -6.53 5.42
N ARG A 51 -15.87 -7.35 5.07
CA ARG A 51 -15.55 -7.65 3.68
C ARG A 51 -16.62 -8.56 3.09
N SER A 52 -17.01 -8.27 1.86
CA SER A 52 -18.08 -8.97 1.15
C SER A 52 -17.63 -10.24 0.43
N GLY A 53 -16.32 -10.43 0.21
CA GLY A 53 -15.79 -11.48 -0.67
C GLY A 53 -16.02 -11.23 -2.18
N SER A 54 -16.51 -10.04 -2.56
CA SER A 54 -16.69 -9.64 -3.96
C SER A 54 -15.52 -8.76 -4.44
N PHE A 55 -15.02 -9.04 -5.64
CA PHE A 55 -13.81 -8.43 -6.20
C PHE A 55 -14.10 -7.76 -7.56
N PRO A 56 -14.74 -6.58 -7.58
CA PRO A 56 -15.02 -5.86 -8.83
C PRO A 56 -13.76 -5.28 -9.50
N VAL A 57 -12.65 -5.15 -8.76
CA VAL A 57 -11.37 -4.66 -9.26
C VAL A 57 -10.43 -5.85 -9.49
N ASP A 58 -9.90 -5.97 -10.71
CA ASP A 58 -8.93 -7.02 -11.07
C ASP A 58 -7.52 -6.68 -10.57
N THR A 59 -7.13 -7.32 -9.47
CA THR A 59 -5.76 -7.25 -8.92
C THR A 59 -4.85 -8.41 -9.35
N GLN A 60 -5.28 -9.24 -10.28
CA GLN A 60 -4.48 -10.37 -10.78
C GLN A 60 -3.59 -9.96 -11.95
N ARG A 61 -4.04 -8.99 -12.75
CA ARG A 61 -3.25 -8.45 -13.88
C ARG A 61 -2.08 -7.61 -13.38
N PHE A 62 -0.89 -7.87 -13.92
CA PHE A 62 0.36 -7.16 -13.58
C PHE A 62 1.16 -6.71 -14.80
N LEU A 63 0.89 -7.28 -15.98
CA LEU A 63 1.55 -6.90 -17.23
C LEU A 63 0.83 -5.71 -17.88
N ARG A 64 1.62 -4.76 -18.34
CA ARG A 64 1.20 -3.68 -19.24
C ARG A 64 1.09 -4.19 -20.68
N PRO A 65 0.43 -3.46 -21.58
CA PRO A 65 0.29 -3.87 -22.99
C PRO A 65 1.62 -4.10 -23.72
N ASP A 66 2.66 -3.36 -23.35
CA ASP A 66 4.03 -3.52 -23.89
C ASP A 66 4.80 -4.71 -23.28
N GLY A 67 4.19 -5.42 -22.33
CA GLY A 67 4.78 -6.55 -21.61
C GLY A 67 5.72 -6.15 -20.46
N THR A 68 5.85 -4.87 -20.14
CA THR A 68 6.51 -4.41 -18.91
C THR A 68 5.58 -4.59 -17.70
N CYS A 69 6.12 -4.43 -16.49
CA CYS A 69 5.38 -4.56 -15.23
C CYS A 69 6.03 -3.68 -14.16
N THR A 70 5.34 -3.52 -13.02
CA THR A 70 5.91 -2.84 -11.86
C THR A 70 6.44 -3.90 -10.88
N LEU A 71 7.74 -3.82 -10.56
CA LEU A 71 8.35 -4.62 -9.50
C LEU A 71 8.69 -3.73 -8.32
N CYS A 72 8.53 -4.26 -7.11
CA CYS A 72 8.82 -3.58 -5.86
C CYS A 72 9.78 -4.41 -5.00
N GLU A 73 10.79 -3.75 -4.44
CA GLU A 73 11.69 -4.32 -3.43
C GLU A 73 11.03 -4.23 -2.06
N ASN A 74 10.92 -5.39 -1.40
CA ASN A 74 10.33 -5.46 -0.07
C ASN A 74 11.39 -5.45 1.02
N ALA A 75 11.62 -4.28 1.62
CA ALA A 75 12.57 -4.11 2.72
C ALA A 75 12.23 -4.92 3.98
N LEU A 76 10.96 -5.34 4.17
CA LEU A 76 10.56 -6.24 5.26
C LEU A 76 10.86 -7.72 4.98
N GLN A 77 11.28 -8.04 3.75
CA GLN A 77 11.62 -9.38 3.29
C GLN A 77 12.96 -9.36 2.54
N GLU A 78 13.98 -8.77 3.18
CA GLU A 78 15.37 -8.81 2.70
C GLU A 78 15.56 -8.23 1.29
N GLY A 79 14.73 -7.26 0.88
CA GLY A 79 14.80 -6.66 -0.45
C GLY A 79 14.24 -7.53 -1.57
N THR A 80 13.47 -8.58 -1.25
CA THR A 80 12.89 -9.47 -2.27
C THR A 80 12.05 -8.68 -3.28
N LEU A 81 12.33 -8.90 -4.57
CA LEU A 81 11.54 -8.34 -5.67
C LEU A 81 10.18 -9.02 -5.81
N GLN A 82 9.12 -8.21 -5.76
CA GLN A 82 7.73 -8.64 -5.79
C GLN A 82 6.92 -7.88 -6.85
N ARG A 83 5.91 -8.52 -7.43
CA ARG A 83 5.02 -7.92 -8.41
C ARG A 83 4.00 -7.01 -7.73
N LEU A 84 3.81 -5.83 -8.30
CA LEU A 84 2.67 -4.98 -8.00
C LEU A 84 1.62 -5.15 -9.11
N PRO A 85 0.34 -5.45 -8.78
CA PRO A 85 -0.73 -5.45 -9.76
C PRO A 85 -0.84 -4.11 -10.50
N LEU A 86 -1.30 -4.17 -11.75
CA LEU A 86 -1.35 -3.02 -12.66
C LEU A 86 -2.22 -1.88 -12.12
N VAL A 87 -3.31 -2.23 -11.42
CA VAL A 87 -4.27 -1.29 -10.86
C VAL A 87 -3.82 -0.65 -9.55
N LEU A 88 -2.73 -1.14 -8.94
CA LEU A 88 -2.24 -0.63 -7.67
C LEU A 88 -1.05 0.30 -7.87
N THR A 89 -1.02 1.36 -7.08
CA THR A 89 0.06 2.35 -7.06
C THR A 89 0.54 2.58 -5.63
N ASN A 90 1.66 3.30 -5.48
CA ASN A 90 2.15 3.79 -4.19
C ASN A 90 2.36 2.71 -3.11
N TRP A 91 2.67 1.47 -3.53
CA TRP A 91 3.03 0.43 -2.58
C TRP A 91 4.31 0.82 -1.83
N ARG A 92 4.28 0.64 -0.51
CA ARG A 92 5.39 0.95 0.38
C ARG A 92 5.41 -0.04 1.53
N ALA A 93 6.57 -0.66 1.75
CA ALA A 93 6.86 -1.32 3.01
C ALA A 93 7.00 -0.23 4.10
N GLN A 94 6.19 -0.31 5.16
CA GLN A 94 6.37 0.55 6.32
C GLN A 94 7.47 -0.03 7.20
N GLY A 95 8.20 0.84 7.93
CA GLY A 95 9.33 0.43 8.75
C GLY A 95 9.00 -0.70 9.73
N SER A 96 10.01 -1.51 10.07
CA SER A 96 9.86 -2.71 10.90
C SER A 96 9.63 -2.43 12.40
N GLY A 97 9.73 -1.17 12.82
CA GLY A 97 9.55 -0.77 14.22
C GLY A 97 8.07 -0.73 14.61
N CYS A 98 7.56 -1.82 15.19
CA CYS A 98 6.29 -1.77 15.91
C CYS A 98 6.50 -1.08 17.26
N GLN A 99 5.96 0.12 17.43
CA GLN A 99 5.97 0.81 18.71
C GLN A 99 4.91 0.20 19.62
N ARG A 100 5.35 -0.31 20.78
CA ARG A 100 4.45 -0.89 21.78
C ARG A 100 3.69 0.23 22.49
N HIS A 101 2.49 0.51 22.02
CA HIS A 101 1.60 1.53 22.58
C HIS A 101 0.19 0.96 22.79
N VAL A 102 -0.40 1.22 23.95
CA VAL A 102 -1.78 0.83 24.27
C VAL A 102 -2.63 2.07 24.42
N THR A 103 -3.66 2.20 23.59
CA THR A 103 -4.66 3.26 23.70
C THR A 103 -5.82 2.81 24.58
N ARG A 104 -6.40 3.74 25.35
CA ARG A 104 -7.62 3.51 26.12
C ARG A 104 -8.74 4.37 25.57
N ALA A 105 -9.90 3.77 25.36
CA ALA A 105 -11.13 4.48 25.04
C ALA A 105 -12.19 4.19 26.11
N LYS A 106 -12.99 5.19 26.48
CA LYS A 106 -14.20 5.03 27.29
C LYS A 106 -15.39 5.42 26.42
N VAL A 107 -16.30 4.48 26.20
CA VAL A 107 -17.51 4.66 25.40
C VAL A 107 -18.73 4.40 26.27
N SER A 108 -19.78 5.19 26.08
CA SER A 108 -21.00 5.17 26.93
C SER A 108 -22.26 4.77 26.18
N SER A 109 -22.19 4.51 24.88
CA SER A 109 -23.33 4.10 24.06
C SER A 109 -22.91 3.24 22.87
N THR A 110 -23.85 2.47 22.32
CA THR A 110 -23.65 1.69 21.08
C THR A 110 -23.31 2.59 19.89
N GLU A 111 -23.92 3.77 19.82
CA GLU A 111 -23.59 4.77 18.80
C GLU A 111 -22.12 5.22 18.90
N ALA A 112 -21.62 5.44 20.12
CA ALA A 112 -20.23 5.81 20.33
C ALA A 112 -19.26 4.68 19.90
N VAL A 113 -19.64 3.41 20.13
CA VAL A 113 -18.88 2.25 19.64
C VAL A 113 -18.87 2.21 18.11
N ALA A 114 -20.03 2.36 17.47
CA ALA A 114 -20.13 2.36 16.00
C ALA A 114 -19.31 3.51 15.39
N ARG A 115 -19.38 4.70 15.99
CA ARG A 115 -18.57 5.86 15.57
C ARG A 115 -17.09 5.60 15.71
N ASP A 116 -16.65 4.98 16.81
CA ASP A 116 -15.23 4.67 17.03
C ASP A 116 -14.73 3.61 16.04
N ALA A 117 -15.50 2.55 15.78
CA ALA A 117 -15.16 1.54 14.78
C ALA A 117 -15.07 2.14 13.35
N ALA A 118 -15.99 3.03 13.00
CA ALA A 118 -16.01 3.72 11.71
C ALA A 118 -14.81 4.66 11.49
N ARG A 119 -14.06 5.05 12.53
CA ARG A 119 -12.82 5.86 12.41
C ARG A 119 -11.70 5.15 11.65
N SER A 120 -11.81 3.83 11.46
CA SER A 120 -10.90 3.08 10.61
C SER A 120 -10.99 3.48 9.13
N ILE A 121 -12.11 4.05 8.70
CA ILE A 121 -12.31 4.58 7.35
C ILE A 121 -11.65 5.96 7.27
N ARG A 122 -10.73 6.13 6.33
CA ARG A 122 -9.86 7.33 6.24
C ARG A 122 -10.32 8.37 5.21
N ASN A 123 -11.29 8.02 4.37
CA ASN A 123 -11.92 8.93 3.40
C ASN A 123 -13.34 9.28 3.84
N ASP A 124 -13.93 10.27 3.18
CA ASP A 124 -15.38 10.46 3.24
C ASP A 124 -16.05 9.45 2.31
N TRP A 125 -16.61 8.39 2.89
CA TRP A 125 -17.31 7.35 2.15
C TRP A 125 -18.73 7.76 1.75
N LYS A 126 -19.23 8.91 2.23
CA LYS A 126 -20.59 9.39 1.94
C LYS A 126 -20.70 10.18 0.64
N VAL A 127 -19.56 10.55 0.04
CA VAL A 127 -19.53 11.34 -1.20
C VAL A 127 -20.29 10.62 -2.32
N GLY A 128 -21.29 11.29 -2.90
CA GLY A 128 -22.10 10.75 -4.00
C GLY A 128 -23.20 9.77 -3.58
N LEU A 129 -23.54 9.71 -2.28
CA LEU A 129 -24.64 8.90 -1.74
C LEU A 129 -25.90 9.73 -1.43
N ASP A 130 -25.99 10.95 -1.95
CA ASP A 130 -27.16 11.84 -1.90
C ASP A 130 -28.42 11.25 -2.58
#